data_AF-A0A3N4PIC0-F1
#
_entry.id   AF-A0A3N4PIC0-F1
#
_cell.length_a   1.000
_cell.length_b   1.000
_cell.length_c   1.000
_cell.angle_alpha   90.00
_cell.angle_beta   90.00
_cell.angle_gamma   90.00
#
_symmetry.space_group_name_H-M   'P 1'
#
loop_
_entity.id
_entity.type
_entity.pdbx_description
1 polymer ?
#
loop_
_entity_poly.entity_id
_entity_poly.type
_entity_poly.pdbx_seq_one_letter_code
_entity_poly.pdbx_strand_id
1 'polypeptide(L)'
;MLKELEVIGYKYRDINEMFKQKIISSEAVAIILKWLPSVYADHLGAGDQLVRSLIAAGEPFDSTLLIDLIERPEFNFSIKGGMAIVLSYAKTNDISDWLRDQLLNKPYALERIGLIPGLEKKVALKHRMS
;
A
#
# COMPACT_ATOMS: atom_id res chain seq x y z
N MET A 1 13.19 -7.99 12.02
CA MET A 1 12.34 -6.92 11.47
C MET A 1 13.07 -5.60 11.54
N LEU A 2 12.79 -4.65 12.45
CA LEU A 2 13.36 -3.28 12.44
C LEU A 2 14.90 -3.18 12.22
N LYS A 3 15.68 -4.15 12.69
CA LYS A 3 17.12 -4.28 12.39
C LYS A 3 17.48 -4.22 10.90
N GLU A 4 16.68 -4.77 9.99
CA GLU A 4 16.97 -4.70 8.54
C GLU A 4 16.83 -3.26 8.01
N LEU A 5 15.93 -2.46 8.59
CA LEU A 5 15.80 -1.03 8.29
C LEU A 5 16.94 -0.21 8.91
N GLU A 6 17.41 -0.58 10.10
CA GLU A 6 18.57 0.05 10.75
C GLU A 6 19.84 -0.08 9.91
N VAL A 7 20.05 -1.24 9.27
CA VAL A 7 21.20 -1.52 8.39
C VAL A 7 21.25 -0.54 7.21
N ILE A 8 20.10 -0.09 6.70
CA ILE A 8 20.01 0.87 5.60
C ILE A 8 19.78 2.32 6.07
N GLY A 9 20.06 2.62 7.35
CA GLY A 9 20.12 3.98 7.89
C GLY A 9 18.84 4.49 8.54
N TYR A 10 17.77 3.70 8.63
CA TYR A 10 16.54 4.10 9.31
C TYR A 10 16.57 3.78 10.80
N LYS A 11 16.39 4.79 11.64
CA LYS A 11 16.38 4.64 13.09
C LYS A 11 14.95 4.77 13.61
N TYR A 12 14.24 3.64 13.66
CA TYR A 12 12.90 3.57 14.22
C TYR A 12 12.90 2.78 15.52
N ARG A 13 12.26 3.33 16.55
CA ARG A 13 11.99 2.62 17.80
C ARG A 13 10.84 1.64 17.64
N ASP A 14 9.87 1.97 16.79
CA ASP A 14 8.71 1.15 16.48
C ASP A 14 8.16 1.44 15.05
N ILE A 15 7.13 0.69 14.65
CA ILE A 15 6.46 0.84 13.35
C ILE A 15 5.73 2.19 13.22
N ASN A 16 5.25 2.77 14.32
CA ASN A 16 4.55 4.06 14.30
C ASN A 16 5.47 5.20 13.86
N GLU A 17 6.75 5.16 14.25
CA GLU A 17 7.73 6.15 13.82
C GLU A 17 7.97 6.13 12.31
N MET A 18 7.84 4.96 11.66
CA MET A 18 7.98 4.83 10.21
C MET A 18 6.84 5.52 9.48
N PHE A 19 5.60 5.43 9.97
CA PHE A 19 4.44 6.11 9.37
C PHE A 19 4.57 7.65 9.36
N LYS A 20 5.37 8.22 10.26
CA LYS A 20 5.60 9.67 10.32
C LYS A 20 6.57 10.18 9.26
N GLN A 21 7.21 9.30 8.50
CA GLN A 21 8.14 9.71 7.46
C GLN A 21 7.43 10.35 6.27
N LYS A 22 8.08 11.38 5.72
CA LYS A 22 7.58 12.06 4.52
C LYS A 22 7.93 11.30 3.24
N ILE A 23 9.07 10.61 3.23
CA ILE A 23 9.59 9.85 2.09
C ILE A 23 10.29 8.59 2.62
N ILE A 24 9.99 7.43 2.03
CA ILE A 24 10.70 6.16 2.26
C ILE A 24 11.41 5.71 0.97
N SER A 25 12.61 5.14 1.12
CA SER A 25 13.46 4.66 0.02
C SER A 25 12.96 3.33 -0.56
N SER A 26 13.43 2.99 -1.76
CA SER A 26 13.08 1.76 -2.46
C SER A 26 13.53 0.51 -1.69
N GLU A 27 14.69 0.56 -1.03
CA GLU A 27 15.18 -0.52 -0.16
C GLU A 27 14.28 -0.71 1.07
N ALA A 28 13.84 0.38 1.70
CA ALA A 28 12.90 0.31 2.82
C ALA A 28 11.54 -0.24 2.39
N VAL A 29 11.03 0.19 1.23
CA VAL A 29 9.80 -0.35 0.64
C VAL A 29 9.90 -1.85 0.43
N ALA A 30 11.00 -2.34 -0.16
CA ALA A 30 11.21 -3.78 -0.38
C ALA A 30 11.20 -4.57 0.94
N ILE A 31 11.83 -4.04 1.99
CA ILE A 31 11.83 -4.65 3.32
C ILE A 31 10.42 -4.68 3.92
N ILE A 32 9.66 -3.58 3.82
CA ILE A 32 8.28 -3.51 4.31
C ILE A 32 7.42 -4.55 3.59
N LEU A 33 7.46 -4.59 2.25
CA LEU A 33 6.70 -5.56 1.44
C LEU A 33 7.05 -7.01 1.84
N LYS A 34 8.34 -7.31 2.02
CA LYS A 34 8.79 -8.64 2.49
C LYS A 34 8.16 -9.04 3.84
N TRP A 35 7.96 -8.09 4.76
CA TRP A 35 7.41 -8.38 6.09
C TRP A 35 5.90 -8.49 6.13
N LEU A 36 5.20 -7.76 5.26
CA LEU A 36 3.75 -7.59 5.33
C LEU A 36 2.95 -8.89 5.55
N PRO A 37 3.20 -9.99 4.81
CA PRO A 37 2.40 -11.21 4.99
C PRO A 37 2.52 -11.80 6.40
N SER A 38 3.74 -11.82 6.96
CA SER A 38 3.98 -12.33 8.31
C SER A 38 3.36 -11.43 9.39
N VAL A 39 3.52 -10.11 9.24
CA VAL A 39 2.99 -9.16 10.23
C VAL A 39 1.47 -9.14 10.23
N TYR A 40 0.81 -9.31 9.08
CA TYR A 40 -0.64 -9.43 9.06
C TYR A 40 -1.15 -10.70 9.77
N ALA A 41 -0.41 -11.81 9.66
CA ALA A 41 -0.76 -13.06 10.34
C ALA A 41 -0.61 -12.93 11.87
N ASP A 42 0.46 -12.29 12.33
CA ASP A 42 0.81 -12.23 13.75
C ASP A 42 0.19 -11.01 14.46
N HIS A 43 0.04 -9.89 13.76
CA HIS A 43 -0.28 -8.59 14.37
C HIS A 43 -0.97 -7.63 13.39
N LEU A 44 -2.25 -7.90 13.09
CA LEU A 44 -3.11 -7.17 12.15
C LEU A 44 -2.96 -5.64 12.16
N GLY A 45 -2.95 -5.02 13.35
CA GLY A 45 -2.81 -3.56 13.48
C GLY A 45 -1.45 -3.01 13.03
N ALA A 46 -0.37 -3.75 13.27
CA ALA A 46 0.95 -3.39 12.78
C ALA A 46 1.04 -3.57 11.25
N GLY A 47 0.37 -4.60 10.71
CA GLY A 47 0.26 -4.82 9.27
C GLY A 47 -0.40 -3.65 8.56
N ASP A 48 -1.53 -3.14 9.09
CA ASP A 48 -2.21 -1.97 8.53
C ASP A 48 -1.32 -0.71 8.54
N GLN A 49 -0.57 -0.48 9.62
CA GLN A 49 0.36 0.65 9.70
C GLN A 49 1.52 0.54 8.70
N LEU A 50 2.09 -0.66 8.53
CA LEU A 50 3.12 -0.93 7.54
C LEU A 50 2.61 -0.65 6.13
N VAL A 51 1.42 -1.14 5.78
CA VAL A 51 0.81 -0.86 4.47
C VAL A 51 0.63 0.64 4.27
N ARG A 52 0.06 1.36 5.25
CA ARG A 52 -0.15 2.81 5.15
C ARG A 52 1.13 3.62 4.94
N SER A 53 2.25 3.16 5.49
CA SER A 53 3.55 3.82 5.29
C SER A 53 4.01 3.83 3.82
N LEU A 54 3.56 2.87 3.01
CA LEU A 54 3.93 2.76 1.59
C LEU A 54 3.40 3.92 0.74
N ILE A 55 2.44 4.71 1.23
CA ILE A 55 2.03 5.97 0.58
C ILE A 55 3.23 6.94 0.45
N ALA A 56 4.18 6.88 1.39
CA ALA A 56 5.36 7.73 1.40
C ALA A 56 6.47 7.24 0.47
N ALA A 57 6.25 6.21 -0.37
CA ALA A 57 7.26 5.68 -1.27
C ALA A 57 7.83 6.78 -2.20
N GLY A 58 9.16 6.96 -2.14
CA GLY A 58 9.88 7.93 -2.96
C GLY A 58 9.83 7.57 -4.45
N GLU A 59 9.78 6.28 -4.76
CA GLU A 59 9.80 5.72 -6.11
C GLU A 59 8.66 4.71 -6.31
N PRO A 60 8.28 4.42 -7.58
CA PRO A 60 7.33 3.36 -7.88
C PRO A 60 7.80 1.98 -7.39
N PHE A 61 6.88 1.18 -6.82
CA PHE A 61 7.14 -0.20 -6.42
C PHE A 61 6.11 -1.19 -6.98
N ASP A 62 6.42 -2.48 -6.94
CA ASP A 62 5.51 -3.55 -7.37
C ASP A 62 4.39 -3.75 -6.36
N SER A 63 3.16 -3.51 -6.82
CA SER A 63 1.96 -3.59 -6.01
C SER A 63 1.28 -4.96 -5.97
N THR A 64 1.80 -5.95 -6.70
CA THR A 64 1.22 -7.31 -6.78
C THR A 64 0.93 -7.89 -5.40
N LEU A 65 1.87 -7.76 -4.45
CA LEU A 65 1.68 -8.26 -3.09
C LEU A 65 0.49 -7.62 -2.36
N LEU A 66 0.28 -6.32 -2.54
CA LEU A 66 -0.85 -5.61 -1.90
C LEU A 66 -2.18 -6.01 -2.54
N ILE A 67 -2.18 -6.24 -3.86
CA ILE A 67 -3.34 -6.78 -4.57
C ILE A 67 -3.69 -8.17 -4.04
N ASP A 68 -2.71 -9.07 -3.95
CA ASP A 68 -2.90 -10.42 -3.42
C ASP A 68 -3.44 -10.39 -1.98
N LEU A 69 -2.93 -9.47 -1.15
CA LEU A 69 -3.41 -9.27 0.22
C LEU A 69 -4.87 -8.80 0.24
N ILE A 70 -5.28 -7.86 -0.61
CA ILE A 70 -6.69 -7.40 -0.69
C ILE A 70 -7.65 -8.53 -1.03
N GLU A 71 -7.22 -9.49 -1.85
CA GLU A 71 -8.07 -10.58 -2.31
C GLU A 71 -8.27 -11.68 -1.26
N ARG A 72 -7.48 -11.68 -0.20
CA ARG A 72 -7.56 -12.66 0.88
C ARG A 72 -8.91 -12.61 1.61
N PRO A 73 -9.61 -13.75 1.77
CA PRO A 73 -10.95 -13.78 2.37
C PRO A 73 -10.94 -13.47 3.88
N GLU A 74 -9.82 -13.67 4.58
CA GLU A 74 -9.71 -13.44 6.02
C GLU A 74 -9.71 -11.96 6.43
N PHE A 75 -9.41 -11.03 5.51
CA PHE A 75 -9.43 -9.61 5.83
C PHE A 75 -10.83 -9.03 5.70
N ASN A 76 -11.20 -8.22 6.69
CA ASN A 76 -12.47 -7.49 6.65
C ASN A 76 -12.40 -6.29 5.68
N PHE A 77 -13.56 -5.72 5.38
CA PHE A 77 -13.71 -4.60 4.45
C PHE A 77 -12.90 -3.35 4.85
N SER A 78 -12.64 -3.11 6.14
CA SER A 78 -11.93 -1.93 6.61
C SER A 78 -10.45 -2.01 6.26
N ILE A 79 -9.84 -3.17 6.46
CA ILE A 79 -8.44 -3.44 6.13
C ILE A 79 -8.25 -3.39 4.62
N LYS A 80 -9.14 -4.06 3.87
CA LYS A 80 -9.13 -4.03 2.40
C LYS A 80 -9.26 -2.61 1.86
N GLY A 81 -10.17 -1.81 2.43
CA GLY A 81 -10.30 -0.39 2.11
C GLY A 81 -9.03 0.41 2.40
N GLY A 82 -8.35 0.14 3.51
CA GLY A 82 -7.05 0.74 3.84
C GLY A 82 -5.97 0.44 2.80
N MET A 83 -5.81 -0.83 2.42
CA MET A 83 -4.88 -1.25 1.37
C MET A 83 -5.23 -0.64 0.00
N ALA A 84 -6.51 -0.59 -0.35
CA ALA A 84 -7.01 0.02 -1.58
C ALA A 84 -6.68 1.53 -1.67
N ILE A 85 -6.77 2.25 -0.55
CA ILE A 85 -6.31 3.64 -0.44
C ILE A 85 -4.80 3.72 -0.69
N VAL A 86 -4.00 2.85 -0.09
CA VAL A 86 -2.55 2.86 -0.33
C VAL A 86 -2.23 2.65 -1.80
N LEU A 87 -2.80 1.63 -2.45
CA LEU A 87 -2.61 1.37 -3.89
C LEU A 87 -2.97 2.56 -4.77
N SER A 88 -4.00 3.28 -4.36
CA SER A 88 -4.53 4.46 -5.03
C SER A 88 -3.61 5.67 -4.94
N TYR A 89 -2.97 5.88 -3.79
CA TYR A 89 -2.16 7.08 -3.52
C TYR A 89 -0.66 6.87 -3.67
N ALA A 90 -0.18 5.65 -3.49
CA ALA A 90 1.23 5.31 -3.58
C ALA A 90 1.73 5.35 -5.03
N LYS A 91 3.05 5.49 -5.16
CA LYS A 91 3.73 5.27 -6.43
C LYS A 91 3.84 3.76 -6.63
N THR A 92 2.97 3.20 -7.46
CA THR A 92 2.98 1.78 -7.82
C THR A 92 3.27 1.63 -9.31
N ASN A 93 3.57 0.39 -9.75
CA ASN A 93 3.38 -0.01 -11.15
C ASN A 93 1.94 0.25 -11.64
N ASP A 94 1.75 0.18 -12.96
CA ASP A 94 0.44 0.38 -13.57
C ASP A 94 -0.53 -0.72 -13.14
N ILE A 95 -1.60 -0.31 -12.45
CA ILE A 95 -2.68 -1.16 -11.92
C ILE A 95 -4.03 -0.84 -12.57
N SER A 96 -4.03 -0.13 -13.69
CA SER A 96 -5.26 0.38 -14.32
C SER A 96 -6.26 -0.73 -14.66
N ASP A 97 -5.78 -1.89 -15.11
CA ASP A 97 -6.63 -3.02 -15.47
C ASP A 97 -7.25 -3.68 -14.23
N TRP A 98 -6.45 -3.88 -13.18
CA TRP A 98 -6.94 -4.38 -11.90
C TRP A 98 -7.99 -3.42 -11.31
N LEU A 99 -7.70 -2.11 -11.29
CA LEU A 99 -8.65 -1.10 -10.82
C LEU A 99 -9.97 -1.13 -11.58
N ARG A 100 -9.91 -1.25 -12.91
CA ARG A 100 -11.09 -1.36 -13.77
C ARG A 100 -11.91 -2.60 -13.43
N ASP A 101 -11.25 -3.75 -13.30
CA ASP A 101 -11.89 -5.01 -12.94
C ASP A 101 -12.61 -4.92 -11.59
N GLN A 102 -11.93 -4.40 -10.55
CA GLN A 102 -12.54 -4.24 -9.22
C GLN A 102 -13.75 -3.31 -9.25
N LEU A 103 -13.69 -2.19 -10.01
CA LEU A 103 -14.79 -1.24 -10.14
C LEU A 103 -16.00 -1.79 -10.90
N LEU A 104 -15.79 -2.71 -11.85
CA LEU A 104 -16.87 -3.32 -12.62
C LEU A 104 -17.48 -4.53 -11.89
N ASN A 105 -16.65 -5.34 -11.24
CA ASN A 105 -17.03 -6.69 -10.83
C ASN A 105 -17.22 -6.89 -9.32
N LYS A 106 -16.74 -5.98 -8.44
CA LYS A 106 -16.94 -6.12 -6.98
C LYS A 106 -18.03 -5.19 -6.43
N PRO A 107 -19.02 -5.72 -5.68
CA PRO A 107 -20.17 -4.95 -5.18
C PRO A 107 -19.89 -4.11 -3.93
N TYR A 108 -18.71 -4.22 -3.30
CA TYR A 108 -18.46 -3.58 -2.01
C TYR A 108 -18.13 -2.08 -2.15
N ALA A 109 -19.09 -1.24 -1.75
CA ALA A 109 -19.04 0.22 -1.84
C ALA A 109 -17.85 0.89 -1.12
N LEU A 110 -17.31 0.28 -0.06
CA LEU A 110 -16.20 0.86 0.72
C LEU A 110 -14.83 0.62 0.08
N GLU A 111 -14.63 -0.49 -0.62
CA GLU A 111 -13.42 -0.70 -1.44
C GLU A 111 -13.40 0.32 -2.58
N ARG A 112 -14.55 0.59 -3.22
CA ARG A 112 -14.68 1.63 -4.25
C ARG A 112 -14.35 3.04 -3.73
N ILE A 113 -14.72 3.39 -2.50
CA ILE A 113 -14.39 4.71 -1.90
C ILE A 113 -12.87 4.90 -1.79
N GLY A 114 -12.11 3.84 -1.51
CA GLY A 114 -10.65 3.89 -1.48
C GLY A 114 -10.01 4.01 -2.86
N LEU A 115 -10.63 3.41 -3.88
CA LEU A 115 -10.11 3.32 -5.25
C LEU A 115 -10.42 4.55 -6.12
N ILE A 116 -11.57 5.21 -5.93
CA ILE A 116 -12.00 6.36 -6.75
C ILE A 116 -11.00 7.53 -6.67
N PRO A 117 -10.57 8.00 -5.48
CA PRO A 117 -9.60 9.10 -5.39
C PRO A 117 -8.24 8.76 -6.01
N GLY A 118 -7.83 7.49 -5.98
CA GLY A 118 -6.62 7.02 -6.66
C GLY A 118 -6.69 7.08 -8.16
N LEU A 119 -7.83 6.64 -8.70
CA LEU A 119 -8.10 6.67 -10.13
C LEU A 119 -8.07 8.11 -10.67
N GLU A 120 -8.75 9.05 -9.99
CA GLU A 120 -8.75 10.48 -10.36
C GLU A 120 -7.33 11.06 -10.39
N LYS A 121 -6.52 10.73 -9.38
CA LYS A 121 -5.13 11.21 -9.29
C LYS A 121 -4.24 10.62 -10.38
N LYS A 122 -4.37 9.33 -10.69
CA LYS A 122 -3.59 8.65 -11.75
C LYS A 122 -4.00 9.12 -13.15
N VAL A 123 -5.29 9.35 -13.39
CA VAL A 123 -5.80 9.94 -14.65
C VAL A 123 -5.27 11.37 -14.82
N ALA A 124 -5.30 12.19 -13.76
CA ALA A 124 -4.75 13.55 -13.79
C ALA A 124 -3.23 13.58 -14.05
N LEU A 125 -2.48 12.61 -13.52
CA LEU A 125 -1.04 12.46 -13.81
C LEU A 125 -0.79 12.11 -15.29
N LYS A 126 -1.57 11.18 -15.86
CA LYS A 126 -1.46 10.79 -17.27
C LYS A 126 -1.72 11.95 -18.22
N HIS A 127 -2.72 12.79 -17.92
CA HIS A 127 -3.05 13.99 -18.71
C HIS A 127 -2.03 15.12 -18.62
N ARG A 128 -1.17 15.15 -17.60
CA ARG A 128 -0.10 16.16 -17.46
C ARG A 128 1.19 15.79 -18.17
N MET A 129 1.31 14.53 -18.60
CA MET A 129 2.48 13.98 -19.29
C MET A 129 2.25 13.76 -20.79
N SER A 130 1.02 14.02 -21.28
CA SER A 130 0.61 14.02 -22.69
C SER A 130 0.56 15.43 -23.24
#